data_AF-A0A848LKV9-F1
#
_entry.id   AF-A0A848LKV9-F1
#
_cell.length_a   1.000
_cell.length_b   1.000
_cell.length_c   1.000
_cell.angle_alpha   90.00
_cell.angle_beta   90.00
_cell.angle_gamma   90.00
#
_symmetry.space_group_name_H-M   'P 1'
#
loop_
_entity.id
_entity.type
_entity.pdbx_description
1 polymer ?
#
loop_
_entity_poly.entity_id
_entity_poly.type
_entity_poly.pdbx_seq_one_letter_code
_entity_poly.pdbx_strand_id
1 'polypeptide(L)'
;MARMHAGGARFEDGQSFDFGGMWFSLSRHGEELWVGRPVVEGQAILGAEADVTPLLTCLVRQLALASRVGAAPVEARLVDKVVLERGCLDLPRVYLERIEAGQGDSGWFIGDAERDEGKGRDRELMALSVWQLFHLRPALLDVLALPPGFMVILGGEAIEAVVNPSNENVWK
;
A
#
# COMPACT_ATOMS: atom_id res chain seq x y z
N MET A 1 -9.34 -3.08 30.72
CA MET A 1 -7.90 -2.75 30.84
C MET A 1 -7.53 -1.88 29.66
N ALA A 2 -7.25 -0.59 29.85
CA ALA A 2 -6.80 0.31 28.80
C ALA A 2 -5.41 0.86 29.14
N ARG A 3 -4.42 0.53 28.31
CA ARG A 3 -3.14 1.23 28.11
C ARG A 3 -2.89 1.06 26.61
N MET A 4 -2.59 2.13 25.87
CA MET A 4 -1.25 2.69 25.83
C MET A 4 -1.23 4.21 25.68
N HIS A 5 -0.33 4.84 26.44
CA HIS A 5 0.22 6.17 26.23
C HIS A 5 1.68 6.08 26.66
N ALA A 6 2.63 6.54 25.84
CA ALA A 6 4.02 6.64 26.26
C ALA A 6 4.77 7.88 25.72
N GLY A 7 4.09 8.83 25.04
CA GLY A 7 4.72 10.10 24.66
C GLY A 7 3.96 11.06 23.74
N GLY A 8 2.79 10.71 23.19
CA GLY A 8 2.02 11.56 22.27
C GLY A 8 0.72 12.09 22.88
N ALA A 9 0.19 13.22 22.43
CA ALA A 9 -1.07 13.78 22.95
C ALA A 9 -2.25 12.80 22.78
N ARG A 10 -3.20 12.84 23.71
CA ARG A 10 -4.46 12.08 23.60
C ARG A 10 -5.29 12.63 22.45
N PHE A 11 -5.86 11.74 21.64
CA PHE A 11 -6.81 12.14 20.61
C PHE A 11 -8.09 12.74 21.19
N GLU A 12 -8.57 13.81 20.56
CA GLU A 12 -9.76 14.55 20.94
C GLU A 12 -10.84 14.48 19.85
N ASP A 13 -12.06 14.85 20.23
CA ASP A 13 -13.17 14.92 19.28
C ASP A 13 -12.94 16.03 18.25
N GLY A 14 -13.30 15.79 16.99
CA GLY A 14 -13.14 16.73 15.88
C GLY A 14 -11.70 16.88 15.38
N GLN A 15 -10.73 16.17 15.96
CA GLN A 15 -9.37 16.13 15.44
C GLN A 15 -9.32 15.32 14.14
N SER A 16 -8.36 15.68 13.29
CA SER A 16 -7.95 14.85 12.16
C SER A 16 -6.50 14.47 12.31
N PHE A 17 -6.14 13.30 11.81
CA PHE A 17 -4.76 12.84 11.78
C PHE A 17 -4.43 12.29 10.40
N ASP A 18 -3.17 12.46 10.02
CA ASP A 18 -2.60 11.79 8.86
C ASP A 18 -2.07 10.43 9.29
N PHE A 19 -2.40 9.40 8.51
CA PHE A 19 -1.78 8.10 8.67
C PHE A 19 -1.60 7.45 7.31
N GLY A 20 -0.36 7.45 6.82
CA GLY A 20 -0.02 6.99 5.47
C GLY A 20 -0.65 7.86 4.38
N GLY A 21 -0.58 9.19 4.54
CA GLY A 21 -1.08 10.23 3.61
C GLY A 21 -2.57 10.27 3.39
N MET A 22 -3.30 9.62 4.29
CA MET A 22 -4.75 9.70 4.36
C MET A 22 -5.14 10.45 5.62
N TRP A 23 -6.04 11.41 5.43
CA TRP A 23 -6.63 12.17 6.52
C TRP A 23 -7.84 11.44 7.06
N PHE A 24 -7.76 11.02 8.32
CA PHE A 24 -8.87 10.46 9.07
C PHE A 24 -9.40 11.49 10.04
N SER A 25 -10.73 11.62 10.14
CA SER A 25 -11.36 12.42 11.19
C SER A 25 -11.65 11.55 12.42
N LEU A 26 -11.77 12.18 13.58
CA LEU A 26 -12.17 11.54 14.83
C LEU A 26 -13.48 12.15 15.30
N SER A 27 -14.46 11.30 15.60
CA SER A 27 -15.75 11.73 16.14
C SER A 27 -16.07 11.00 17.42
N ARG A 28 -16.59 11.73 18.42
CA ARG A 28 -17.02 11.15 19.69
C ARG A 28 -18.43 10.60 19.56
N HIS A 29 -18.58 9.33 19.92
CA HIS A 29 -19.87 8.64 20.00
C HIS A 29 -20.01 8.06 21.41
N GLY A 30 -20.63 8.83 22.32
CA GLY A 30 -20.70 8.49 23.74
C GLY A 30 -19.32 8.50 24.41
N GLU A 31 -18.93 7.37 25.00
CA GLU A 31 -17.61 7.21 25.64
C GLU A 31 -16.49 6.81 24.65
N GLU A 32 -16.86 6.46 23.42
CA GLU A 32 -15.94 5.99 22.39
C GLU A 32 -15.51 7.13 21.45
N LEU A 33 -14.33 6.95 20.85
CA LEU A 33 -13.86 7.77 19.74
C LEU A 33 -13.85 6.89 18.50
N TRP A 34 -14.57 7.31 17.47
CA TRP A 34 -14.66 6.60 16.21
C TRP A 34 -13.72 7.22 15.20
N VAL A 35 -13.05 6.38 14.42
CA VAL A 35 -12.24 6.80 13.28
C VAL A 35 -13.15 6.93 12.07
N GLY A 36 -13.30 8.15 11.60
CA GLY A 36 -14.01 8.49 10.38
C GLY A 36 -13.28 8.02 9.14
N ARG A 37 -13.96 8.11 8.00
CA ARG A 37 -13.45 7.65 6.71
C ARG A 37 -12.25 8.49 6.26
N PRO A 38 -11.30 7.90 5.52
CA PRO A 38 -10.23 8.67 4.90
C PRO A 38 -10.83 9.63 3.86
N VAL A 39 -10.37 10.87 3.91
CA VAL A 39 -10.72 11.92 2.95
C VAL A 39 -9.49 12.29 2.14
N VAL A 40 -9.62 12.27 0.82
CA VAL A 40 -8.59 12.77 -0.11
C VAL A 40 -9.21 13.87 -0.94
N GLU A 41 -8.56 15.03 -0.97
CA GLU A 41 -9.03 16.22 -1.71
C GLU A 41 -10.49 16.63 -1.37
N GLY A 42 -10.88 16.46 -0.10
CA GLY A 42 -12.22 16.81 0.38
C GLY A 42 -13.32 15.78 0.06
N GLN A 43 -12.97 14.66 -0.57
CA GLN A 43 -13.90 13.57 -0.86
C GLN A 43 -13.60 12.33 -0.01
N ALA A 44 -14.64 11.77 0.62
CA ALA A 44 -14.52 10.50 1.31
C ALA A 44 -14.32 9.38 0.28
N ILE A 45 -13.27 8.59 0.45
CA ILE A 45 -12.96 7.47 -0.46
C ILE A 45 -13.89 6.27 -0.19
N LEU A 46 -14.38 6.14 1.03
CA LEU A 46 -15.23 5.04 1.46
C LEU A 46 -16.71 5.41 1.52
N GLY A 47 -17.58 4.42 1.31
CA GLY A 47 -19.01 4.53 1.59
C GLY A 47 -19.29 4.85 3.06
N ALA A 48 -20.48 5.40 3.37
CA ALA A 48 -20.81 5.88 4.72
C ALA A 48 -20.74 4.79 5.80
N GLU A 49 -21.04 3.55 5.44
CA GLU A 49 -21.06 2.38 6.34
C GLU A 49 -19.76 1.54 6.28
N ALA A 50 -18.69 2.07 5.68
CA ALA A 50 -17.49 1.28 5.45
C ALA A 50 -16.63 1.13 6.70
N ASP A 51 -16.22 -0.11 6.98
CA ASP A 51 -15.22 -0.43 7.99
C ASP A 51 -13.81 -0.04 7.48
N VAL A 52 -13.13 0.86 8.21
CA VAL A 52 -11.76 1.31 7.91
C VAL A 52 -10.69 0.34 8.41
N THR A 53 -11.05 -0.66 9.22
CA THR A 53 -10.12 -1.61 9.83
C THR A 53 -9.21 -2.31 8.82
N PRO A 54 -9.69 -2.80 7.65
CA PRO A 54 -8.83 -3.45 6.67
C PRO A 54 -7.76 -2.50 6.09
N LEU A 55 -8.14 -1.24 5.85
CA LEU A 55 -7.23 -0.20 5.35
C LEU A 55 -6.16 0.14 6.39
N LEU A 56 -6.56 0.39 7.64
CA LEU A 56 -5.63 0.66 8.73
C LEU A 56 -4.68 -0.52 8.99
N THR A 57 -5.20 -1.75 8.91
CA THR A 57 -4.39 -2.97 9.04
C THR A 57 -3.35 -3.06 7.93
N CYS A 58 -3.75 -2.77 6.69
CA CYS A 58 -2.83 -2.74 5.55
C CYS A 58 -1.68 -1.75 5.76
N LEU A 59 -1.97 -0.54 6.24
CA LEU A 59 -0.96 0.48 6.53
C LEU A 59 0.02 0.05 7.63
N VAL A 60 -0.49 -0.60 8.69
CA VAL A 60 0.38 -1.17 9.73
C VAL A 60 1.30 -2.24 9.15
N ARG A 61 0.79 -3.12 8.26
CA ARG A 61 1.61 -4.13 7.58
C ARG A 61 2.68 -3.49 6.68
N GLN A 62 2.34 -2.42 5.96
CA GLN A 62 3.29 -1.64 5.15
C GLN A 62 4.44 -1.07 5.99
N LEU A 63 4.13 -0.42 7.11
CA LEU A 63 5.13 0.14 8.02
C LEU A 63 6.01 -0.95 8.64
N ALA A 64 5.38 -2.07 9.04
CA ALA A 64 6.11 -3.21 9.58
C ALA A 64 7.07 -3.83 8.55
N LEU A 65 6.64 -3.95 7.29
CA LEU A 65 7.47 -4.44 6.21
C LEU A 65 8.67 -3.52 5.95
N ALA A 66 8.42 -2.21 5.77
CA ALA A 66 9.49 -1.24 5.53
C ALA A 66 10.53 -1.27 6.67
N SER A 67 10.07 -1.30 7.91
CA SER A 67 10.93 -1.45 9.09
C SER A 67 11.72 -2.76 9.07
N ARG A 68 11.08 -3.89 8.75
CA ARG A 68 11.72 -5.22 8.68
C ARG A 68 12.89 -5.24 7.68
N VAL A 69 12.76 -4.54 6.56
CA VAL A 69 13.80 -4.48 5.52
C VAL A 69 14.76 -3.29 5.67
N GLY A 70 14.64 -2.53 6.76
CA GLY A 70 15.52 -1.38 7.06
C GLY A 70 15.30 -0.19 6.13
N ALA A 71 14.13 -0.05 5.52
CA ALA A 71 13.78 1.04 4.62
C ALA A 71 12.99 2.13 5.34
N ALA A 72 13.26 3.39 5.00
CA ALA A 72 12.35 4.48 5.32
C ALA A 72 11.13 4.38 4.39
N PRO A 73 9.90 4.31 4.93
CA PRO A 73 8.71 4.17 4.08
C PRO A 73 8.51 5.43 3.24
N VAL A 74 8.19 5.22 1.96
CA VAL A 74 7.74 6.27 1.04
C VAL A 74 6.35 5.90 0.58
N GLU A 75 5.40 6.80 0.80
CA GLU A 75 3.99 6.53 0.56
C GLU A 75 3.65 6.37 -0.92
N ALA A 76 2.62 5.58 -1.21
CA ALA A 76 1.87 5.61 -2.46
C ALA A 76 0.42 5.95 -2.11
N ARG A 77 -0.10 7.06 -2.64
CA ARG A 77 -1.45 7.53 -2.28
C ARG A 77 -2.49 6.60 -2.89
N LEU A 78 -3.64 6.45 -2.25
CA LEU A 78 -4.75 5.63 -2.77
C LEU A 78 -5.20 6.00 -4.19
N VAL A 79 -5.03 7.27 -4.55
CA VAL A 79 -5.40 7.82 -5.86
C VAL A 79 -4.28 7.71 -6.91
N ASP A 80 -3.05 7.39 -6.49
CA ASP A 80 -1.94 7.24 -7.43
C ASP A 80 -2.16 6.00 -8.28
N LYS A 81 -1.76 6.08 -9.55
CA LYS A 81 -1.84 4.93 -10.46
C LYS A 81 -0.69 3.95 -10.20
N VAL A 82 -0.99 2.68 -10.39
CA VAL A 82 -0.07 1.53 -10.47
C VAL A 82 -0.18 0.98 -11.88
N VAL A 83 0.96 0.77 -12.54
CA VAL A 83 1.02 0.18 -13.89
C VAL A 83 1.16 -1.33 -13.74
N LEU A 84 0.50 -2.10 -14.60
CA LEU A 84 0.57 -3.55 -14.56
C LEU A 84 0.40 -4.19 -15.93
N GLU A 85 0.94 -5.39 -16.09
CA GLU A 85 0.62 -6.25 -17.23
C GLU A 85 -0.84 -6.72 -17.12
N ARG A 86 -1.59 -6.67 -18.23
CA ARG A 86 -2.99 -7.12 -18.24
C ARG A 86 -3.07 -8.59 -17.80
N GLY A 87 -3.92 -8.85 -16.81
CA GLY A 87 -4.16 -10.19 -16.27
C GLY A 87 -3.12 -10.68 -15.26
N CYS A 88 -2.10 -9.89 -14.92
CA CYS A 88 -1.07 -10.34 -13.98
C CYS A 88 -1.61 -10.54 -12.54
N LEU A 89 -2.70 -9.86 -12.18
CA LEU A 89 -3.28 -9.96 -10.83
C LEU A 89 -3.83 -11.36 -10.52
N ASP A 90 -4.18 -12.16 -11.53
CA ASP A 90 -4.66 -13.53 -11.35
C ASP A 90 -3.52 -14.56 -11.32
N LEU A 91 -2.27 -14.13 -11.57
CA LEU A 91 -1.12 -15.03 -11.62
C LEU A 91 -0.69 -15.46 -10.22
N PRO A 92 -0.29 -16.73 -10.04
CA PRO A 92 0.18 -17.24 -8.76
C PRO A 92 1.49 -16.59 -8.34
N ARG A 93 2.29 -16.07 -9.27
CA ARG A 93 3.59 -15.47 -8.97
C ARG A 93 3.77 -14.19 -9.77
N VAL A 94 4.01 -13.08 -9.07
CA VAL A 94 4.17 -11.75 -9.68
C VAL A 94 5.40 -11.06 -9.12
N TYR A 95 5.99 -10.17 -9.92
CA TYR A 95 6.98 -9.23 -9.44
C TYR A 95 6.39 -7.82 -9.38
N LEU A 96 6.87 -7.04 -8.42
CA LEU A 96 6.60 -5.62 -8.31
C LEU A 96 7.92 -4.88 -8.32
N GLU A 97 8.00 -3.80 -9.06
CA GLU A 97 9.17 -2.94 -9.12
C GLU A 97 8.73 -1.51 -8.85
N ARG A 98 9.48 -0.80 -8.01
CA ARG A 98 9.24 0.62 -7.77
C ARG A 98 10.33 1.47 -8.40
N ILE A 99 9.92 2.41 -9.25
CA ILE A 99 10.80 3.43 -9.82
C ILE A 99 10.47 4.82 -9.27
N GLU A 100 11.36 5.77 -9.49
CA GLU A 100 11.07 7.19 -9.29
C GLU A 100 9.95 7.62 -10.24
N ALA A 101 8.96 8.35 -9.72
CA ALA A 101 7.78 8.74 -10.47
C ALA A 101 7.29 10.15 -10.11
N GLY A 102 6.53 10.74 -11.03
CA GLY A 102 5.94 12.07 -10.86
C GLY A 102 4.60 12.05 -10.12
N GLN A 103 4.01 13.23 -9.95
CA GLN A 103 2.72 13.39 -9.27
C GLN A 103 1.60 12.56 -9.93
N GLY A 104 0.83 11.82 -9.13
CA GLY A 104 -0.26 10.96 -9.59
C GLY A 104 0.18 9.58 -10.07
N ASP A 105 1.49 9.31 -10.08
CA ASP A 105 2.08 8.01 -10.38
C ASP A 105 2.76 7.46 -9.12
N SER A 106 2.42 6.22 -8.75
CA SER A 106 2.99 5.60 -7.54
C SER A 106 4.44 5.12 -7.76
N GLY A 107 4.85 5.01 -9.03
CA GLY A 107 6.11 4.40 -9.44
C GLY A 107 6.09 2.88 -9.41
N TRP A 108 4.98 2.25 -9.01
CA TRP A 108 4.86 0.80 -8.98
C TRP A 108 4.45 0.22 -10.33
N PHE A 109 5.20 -0.81 -10.72
CA PHE A 109 4.89 -1.71 -11.82
C PHE A 109 4.61 -3.12 -11.28
N ILE A 110 3.65 -3.85 -11.86
CA ILE A 110 3.37 -5.27 -11.53
C ILE A 110 3.42 -6.11 -12.82
N GLY A 111 4.20 -7.19 -12.80
CA GLY A 111 4.34 -8.09 -13.95
C GLY A 111 4.37 -9.56 -13.58
N ASP A 112 4.30 -10.40 -14.60
CA ASP A 112 4.48 -11.84 -14.49
C ASP A 112 5.95 -12.17 -14.15
N ALA A 113 6.18 -12.81 -13.01
CA ALA A 113 7.52 -13.19 -12.55
C ALA A 113 8.13 -14.35 -13.36
N GLU A 114 7.31 -15.10 -14.10
CA GLU A 114 7.72 -16.27 -14.90
C GLU A 114 7.81 -15.94 -16.39
N ARG A 115 7.60 -14.67 -16.78
CA ARG A 115 7.61 -14.28 -18.19
C ARG A 115 8.98 -14.51 -18.81
N ASP A 116 8.97 -15.31 -19.86
CA ASP A 116 10.10 -15.50 -20.76
C ASP A 116 10.21 -14.33 -21.76
N GLU A 117 11.11 -13.39 -21.48
CA GLU A 117 11.35 -12.21 -22.34
C GLU A 117 11.77 -12.58 -23.77
N GLY A 118 12.31 -13.79 -23.98
CA GLY A 118 12.73 -14.28 -25.29
C GLY A 118 11.58 -14.62 -26.25
N LYS A 119 10.32 -14.63 -25.80
CA LYS A 119 9.16 -15.06 -26.60
C LYS A 119 8.36 -13.94 -27.27
N GLY A 120 8.86 -12.70 -27.26
CA GLY A 120 8.47 -11.65 -28.21
C GLY A 120 6.99 -11.24 -28.24
N ARG A 121 6.21 -11.52 -27.18
CA ARG A 121 4.86 -10.94 -27.05
C ARG A 121 4.97 -9.59 -26.37
N ASP A 122 4.51 -8.54 -27.04
CA ASP A 122 4.35 -7.23 -26.45
C ASP A 122 3.53 -7.32 -25.15
N ARG A 123 3.99 -6.62 -24.12
CA ARG A 123 3.29 -6.53 -22.83
C ARG A 123 2.12 -5.59 -23.02
N GLU A 124 0.90 -6.12 -23.00
CA GLU A 124 -0.28 -5.26 -22.93
C GLU A 124 -0.36 -4.70 -21.50
N LEU A 125 -0.24 -3.38 -21.37
CA LEU A 125 -0.25 -2.69 -20.08
C LEU A 125 -1.61 -2.09 -19.77
N MET A 126 -1.93 -2.03 -18.49
CA MET A 126 -3.06 -1.25 -17.96
C MET A 126 -2.63 -0.50 -16.71
N ALA A 127 -3.48 0.41 -16.24
CA ALA A 127 -3.27 1.14 -15.01
C ALA A 127 -4.50 1.02 -14.11
N LEU A 128 -4.25 0.92 -12.81
CA LEU A 128 -5.27 0.93 -11.76
C LEU A 128 -4.84 1.93 -10.69
N SER A 129 -5.77 2.55 -9.98
CA SER A 129 -5.39 3.25 -8.74
C SER A 129 -4.99 2.25 -7.66
N VAL A 130 -4.17 2.67 -6.69
CA VAL A 130 -3.89 1.87 -5.49
C VAL A 130 -5.18 1.45 -4.79
N TRP A 131 -6.21 2.31 -4.79
CA TRP A 131 -7.55 1.99 -4.30
C TRP A 131 -8.22 0.83 -5.05
N GLN A 132 -8.15 0.81 -6.38
CA GLN A 132 -8.69 -0.31 -7.17
C GLN A 132 -7.90 -1.60 -6.90
N LEU A 133 -6.58 -1.49 -6.81
CA LEU A 133 -5.70 -2.63 -6.48
C LEU A 133 -6.05 -3.24 -5.12
N PHE A 134 -6.41 -2.41 -4.13
CA PHE A 134 -6.84 -2.85 -2.80
C PHE A 134 -8.02 -3.82 -2.86
N HIS A 135 -8.98 -3.60 -3.77
CA HIS A 135 -10.17 -4.44 -3.90
C HIS A 135 -9.90 -5.71 -4.71
N LEU A 136 -8.93 -5.66 -5.62
CA LEU A 136 -8.64 -6.76 -6.53
C LEU A 136 -7.66 -7.76 -5.92
N ARG A 137 -6.58 -7.29 -5.29
CA ARG A 137 -5.57 -8.16 -4.65
C ARG A 137 -4.89 -7.45 -3.47
N PRO A 138 -5.55 -7.38 -2.31
CA PRO A 138 -5.08 -6.62 -1.14
C PRO A 138 -3.66 -6.98 -0.66
N ALA A 139 -3.22 -8.24 -0.84
CA ALA A 139 -1.89 -8.70 -0.44
C ALA A 139 -0.75 -7.91 -1.12
N LEU A 140 -0.99 -7.35 -2.31
CA LEU A 140 0.01 -6.54 -3.01
C LEU A 140 0.22 -5.17 -2.36
N LEU A 141 -0.70 -4.69 -1.52
CA LEU A 141 -0.56 -3.36 -0.94
C LEU A 141 0.50 -3.31 0.15
N ASP A 142 0.80 -4.43 0.80
CA ASP A 142 1.74 -4.48 1.91
C ASP A 142 3.14 -3.98 1.50
N VAL A 143 3.49 -4.07 0.21
CA VAL A 143 4.80 -3.65 -0.30
C VAL A 143 4.86 -2.20 -0.75
N LEU A 144 3.73 -1.52 -0.90
CA LEU A 144 3.69 -0.24 -1.61
C LEU A 144 4.35 0.93 -0.87
N ALA A 145 4.69 0.75 0.41
CA ALA A 145 5.46 1.71 1.19
C ALA A 145 6.98 1.59 0.99
N LEU A 146 7.49 0.55 0.31
CA LEU A 146 8.92 0.43 0.01
C LEU A 146 9.36 1.52 -0.97
N PRO A 147 10.50 2.21 -0.77
CA PRO A 147 10.91 3.35 -1.60
C PRO A 147 11.32 2.93 -3.02
N PRO A 148 11.47 3.89 -3.94
CA PRO A 148 12.01 3.65 -5.27
C PRO A 148 13.33 2.86 -5.26
N GLY A 149 13.53 2.03 -6.28
CA GLY A 149 14.66 1.11 -6.42
C GLY A 149 14.46 -0.26 -5.76
N PHE A 150 13.33 -0.50 -5.08
CA PHE A 150 12.97 -1.82 -4.56
C PHE A 150 12.24 -2.67 -5.61
N MET A 151 12.49 -3.98 -5.55
CA MET A 151 11.73 -5.00 -6.28
C MET A 151 11.26 -6.09 -5.31
N VAL A 152 10.06 -6.61 -5.50
CA VAL A 152 9.47 -7.66 -4.65
C VAL A 152 8.92 -8.77 -5.51
N ILE A 153 9.14 -10.02 -5.11
CA ILE A 153 8.47 -11.19 -5.68
C ILE A 153 7.44 -11.69 -4.70
N LEU A 154 6.19 -11.87 -5.15
CA LEU A 154 5.15 -12.54 -4.39
C LEU A 154 4.75 -13.86 -5.04
N GLY A 155 4.70 -14.91 -4.21
CA GLY A 155 4.09 -16.20 -4.50
C GLY A 155 2.77 -16.34 -3.73
N GLY A 156 1.65 -16.28 -4.46
CA GLY A 156 0.31 -16.18 -3.89
C GLY A 156 0.16 -14.87 -3.12
N GLU A 157 0.06 -14.97 -1.80
CA GLU A 157 -0.02 -13.85 -0.86
C GLU A 157 1.29 -13.65 -0.07
N ALA A 158 2.27 -14.55 -0.23
CA ALA A 158 3.52 -14.50 0.51
C ALA A 158 4.61 -13.76 -0.28
N ILE A 159 5.37 -12.94 0.41
CA ILE A 159 6.61 -12.36 -0.12
C ILE A 159 7.67 -13.47 -0.17
N GLU A 160 8.23 -13.69 -1.35
CA GLU A 160 9.32 -14.65 -1.57
C GLU A 160 10.69 -13.96 -1.55
N ALA A 161 10.77 -12.73 -2.06
CA ALA A 161 12.01 -11.96 -2.11
C ALA A 161 11.72 -10.45 -2.07
N VAL A 162 12.61 -9.70 -1.44
CA VAL A 162 12.64 -8.23 -1.47
C VAL A 162 14.05 -7.83 -1.84
N VAL A 163 14.24 -7.29 -3.05
CA VAL A 163 15.52 -6.83 -3.57
C VAL A 163 15.61 -5.33 -3.34
N ASN A 164 16.68 -4.90 -2.65
CA ASN A 164 16.94 -3.49 -2.37
C ASN A 164 17.60 -2.79 -3.58
N PRO A 165 17.80 -1.46 -3.54
CA PRO A 165 18.45 -0.71 -4.62
C PRO A 165 19.93 -1.10 -4.87
N SER A 166 20.56 -1.82 -3.94
CA SER A 166 21.91 -2.39 -4.10
C SER A 166 21.89 -3.79 -4.71
N ASN A 167 20.73 -4.25 -5.18
CA ASN A 167 20.50 -5.57 -5.78
C ASN A 167 20.72 -6.74 -4.82
N GLU A 168 20.49 -6.52 -3.52
CA GLU A 168 20.59 -7.54 -2.49
C GLU A 168 19.20 -8.00 -2.07
N ASN A 169 18.98 -9.32 -1.97
CA ASN A 169 17.76 -9.84 -1.37
C ASN A 169 17.82 -9.66 0.16
N VAL A 170 17.04 -8.71 0.68
CA VAL A 170 16.94 -8.37 2.10
C VAL A 170 15.80 -9.10 2.80
N TRP A 171 15.07 -9.97 2.09
CA TRP A 171 14.05 -10.83 2.66
C TRP A 171 14.68 -12.11 3.24
N LYS A 172 14.57 -12.26 4.57
CA LYS A 172 15.07 -13.41 5.35
C LYS A 172 13.94 -14.05 6.13
#